data_AF-A0A935LXM3-F1
#
_entry.id   AF-A0A935LXM3-F1
#
_cell.length_a   1.000
_cell.length_b   1.000
_cell.length_c   1.000
_cell.angle_alpha   90.00
_cell.angle_beta   90.00
_cell.angle_gamma   90.00
#
_symmetry.space_group_name_H-M   'P 1'
#
loop_
_entity.id
_entity.type
_entity.pdbx_description
1 polymer ?
#
loop_
_entity_poly.entity_id
_entity_poly.type
_entity_poly.pdbx_seq_one_letter_code
_entity_poly.pdbx_strand_id
1 'polypeptide(L)'
;MAPHEYMTWLWNDKTSASRNANGSTFEYAIASVLLSRHISPFYVQANILHVDGVSFDFVLFRAGLDPIVISAKTSLRERWKQAELEGRVLKSVYTKALCYLVTMDEGQADNIQSKVEKREAVGIDRVVRANKIGFSELISELTSHTYKEAVVQPPVLKSRIVSLIQ
;
A
#
# COMPACT_ATOMS: atom_id res chain seq x y z
N MET A 1 -6.81 20.22 1.52
CA MET A 1 -7.16 19.26 0.45
C MET A 1 -7.26 17.87 1.04
N ALA A 2 -8.34 17.15 0.80
CA ALA A 2 -8.51 15.77 1.27
C ALA A 2 -7.53 14.81 0.53
N PRO A 3 -7.15 13.65 1.12
CA PRO A 3 -6.19 12.74 0.48
C PRO A 3 -6.55 12.29 -0.94
N HIS A 4 -7.82 11.96 -1.21
CA HIS A 4 -8.24 11.56 -2.56
C HIS A 4 -8.25 12.71 -3.58
N GLU A 5 -8.53 13.94 -3.14
CA GLU A 5 -8.41 15.15 -3.96
C GLU A 5 -6.94 15.42 -4.26
N TYR A 6 -6.05 15.25 -3.27
CA TYR A 6 -4.61 15.41 -3.45
C TYR A 6 -4.04 14.39 -4.43
N MET A 7 -4.50 13.13 -4.35
CA MET A 7 -4.19 12.13 -5.36
C MET A 7 -4.70 12.52 -6.75
N THR A 8 -5.92 13.03 -6.85
CA THR A 8 -6.47 13.49 -8.13
C THR A 8 -5.63 14.61 -8.72
N TRP A 9 -5.21 15.57 -7.89
CA TRP A 9 -4.32 16.66 -8.29
C TRP A 9 -2.96 16.13 -8.78
N LEU A 10 -2.26 15.31 -7.97
CA LEU A 10 -0.98 14.70 -8.35
C LEU A 10 -1.07 13.87 -9.63
N TRP A 11 -2.18 13.15 -9.82
CA TRP A 11 -2.36 12.27 -10.97
C TRP A 11 -2.71 13.02 -12.26
N ASN A 12 -3.37 14.18 -12.16
CA ASN A 12 -3.71 15.01 -13.31
C ASN A 12 -2.55 15.92 -13.74
N ASP A 13 -1.66 16.29 -12.81
CA ASP A 13 -0.48 17.12 -13.07
C ASP A 13 0.65 16.35 -13.79
N LYS A 14 0.52 15.02 -13.93
CA LYS A 14 1.55 14.22 -14.60
C LYS A 14 1.59 14.54 -16.11
N THR A 15 2.73 15.03 -16.59
CA THR A 15 3.04 15.10 -18.01
C THR A 15 3.22 13.68 -18.57
N SER A 16 2.56 13.38 -19.68
CA SER A 16 2.53 12.12 -20.47
C SER A 16 3.74 11.18 -20.32
N ALA A 17 3.83 10.44 -19.21
CA ALA A 17 4.93 9.53 -18.93
C ALA A 17 4.60 8.09 -19.39
N SER A 18 5.63 7.31 -19.73
CA SER A 18 5.49 5.91 -20.18
C SER A 18 4.77 5.02 -19.14
N ARG A 19 4.26 3.85 -19.56
CA ARG A 19 3.52 2.94 -18.66
C ARG A 19 4.33 2.53 -17.41
N ASN A 20 5.64 2.32 -17.52
CA ASN A 20 6.50 2.02 -16.37
C ASN A 20 6.66 3.25 -15.46
N ALA A 21 6.82 4.44 -16.03
CA ALA A 21 6.86 5.67 -15.26
C ALA A 21 5.56 5.89 -14.47
N ASN A 22 4.39 5.48 -15.01
CA ASN A 22 3.12 5.59 -14.31
C ASN A 22 3.05 4.76 -13.00
N GLY A 23 3.71 3.60 -12.94
CA GLY A 23 3.75 2.77 -11.72
C GLY A 23 4.52 3.45 -10.61
N SER A 24 5.76 3.85 -10.88
CA SER A 24 6.60 4.56 -9.91
C SER A 24 6.03 5.92 -9.53
N THR A 25 5.47 6.68 -10.48
CA THR A 25 4.76 7.94 -10.16
C THR A 25 3.58 7.70 -9.21
N PHE A 26 2.86 6.58 -9.37
CA PHE A 26 1.75 6.26 -8.48
C PHE A 26 2.23 5.92 -7.06
N GLU A 27 3.31 5.15 -6.94
CA GLU A 27 3.97 4.90 -5.64
C GLU A 27 4.43 6.22 -5.00
N TYR A 28 5.10 7.10 -5.73
CA TYR A 28 5.52 8.41 -5.20
C TYR A 28 4.34 9.29 -4.79
N ALA A 29 3.22 9.24 -5.50
CA ALA A 29 2.03 9.98 -5.14
C ALA A 29 1.43 9.47 -3.83
N ILE A 30 1.34 8.14 -3.64
CA ILE A 30 0.92 7.53 -2.37
C ILE A 30 1.90 7.91 -1.25
N ALA A 31 3.20 7.80 -1.48
CA ALA A 31 4.22 8.19 -0.49
C ALA A 31 4.08 9.66 -0.08
N SER A 32 3.82 10.55 -1.04
CA SER A 32 3.60 11.98 -0.79
C SER A 32 2.36 12.22 0.07
N VAL A 33 1.28 11.47 -0.16
CA VAL A 33 0.08 11.52 0.68
C VAL A 33 0.41 11.05 2.10
N LEU A 34 1.06 9.91 2.27
CA LEU A 34 1.43 9.37 3.59
C LEU A 34 2.27 10.40 4.39
N LEU A 35 3.30 10.96 3.77
CA LEU A 35 4.15 11.99 4.37
C LEU A 35 3.39 13.26 4.73
N SER A 36 2.53 13.75 3.82
CA SER A 36 1.71 14.95 4.09
C SER A 36 0.74 14.78 5.25
N ARG A 37 0.53 13.54 5.71
CA ARG A 37 -0.35 13.15 6.82
C ARG A 37 0.41 12.62 8.03
N HIS A 38 1.73 12.84 8.08
CA HIS A 38 2.59 12.39 9.17
C HIS A 38 2.55 10.87 9.41
N ILE A 39 2.20 10.09 8.39
CA ILE A 39 2.25 8.62 8.45
C ILE A 39 3.69 8.21 8.13
N SER A 40 4.46 7.91 9.18
CA SER A 40 5.86 7.46 9.11
C SER A 40 6.27 6.79 10.44
N PRO A 41 7.32 5.95 10.47
CA PRO A 41 8.12 5.49 9.33
C PRO A 41 7.37 4.48 8.46
N PHE A 42 7.71 4.44 7.17
CA PHE A 42 7.32 3.37 6.27
C PHE A 42 8.48 2.98 5.35
N TYR A 43 8.40 1.75 4.83
CA TYR A 43 9.42 1.17 3.98
C TYR A 43 8.84 1.00 2.57
N VAL A 44 9.63 1.34 1.55
CA VAL A 44 9.24 1.11 0.15
C VAL A 44 10.05 -0.02 -0.47
N GLN A 45 9.39 -0.82 -1.32
CA GLN A 45 10.00 -1.97 -2.00
C GLN A 45 10.72 -2.90 -1.01
N ALA A 46 10.01 -3.33 0.03
CA ALA A 46 10.58 -4.00 1.19
C ALA A 46 10.32 -5.51 1.17
N ASN A 47 11.35 -6.30 1.48
CA ASN A 47 11.25 -7.74 1.70
C ASN A 47 11.23 -8.05 3.20
N ILE A 48 10.14 -8.61 3.73
CA ILE A 48 10.03 -8.87 5.17
C ILE A 48 10.77 -10.16 5.56
N LEU A 49 11.51 -10.17 6.66
CA LEU A 49 12.17 -11.40 7.17
C LEU A 49 11.14 -12.52 7.39
N HIS A 50 11.51 -13.75 7.01
CA HIS A 50 10.65 -14.94 7.01
C HIS A 50 9.50 -14.91 5.99
N VAL A 51 9.40 -13.86 5.17
CA VAL A 51 8.42 -13.74 4.08
C VAL A 51 9.17 -13.82 2.75
N ASP A 52 9.46 -15.04 2.32
CA ASP A 52 10.31 -15.29 1.16
C ASP A 52 9.60 -15.03 -0.18
N GLY A 53 10.37 -14.57 -1.16
CA GLY A 53 9.92 -14.43 -2.55
C GLY A 53 8.95 -13.27 -2.81
N VAL A 54 8.73 -12.40 -1.81
CA VAL A 54 7.81 -11.26 -1.91
C VAL A 54 8.52 -9.94 -1.63
N SER A 55 8.24 -8.93 -2.46
CA SER A 55 8.63 -7.53 -2.25
C SER A 55 7.38 -6.69 -2.22
N PHE A 56 7.16 -5.98 -1.11
CA PHE A 56 5.98 -5.16 -0.89
C PHE A 56 6.22 -3.72 -1.29
N ASP A 57 5.23 -3.07 -1.93
CA ASP A 57 5.37 -1.69 -2.39
C ASP A 57 5.52 -0.73 -1.20
N PHE A 58 4.66 -0.86 -0.18
CA PHE A 58 4.78 -0.15 1.10
C PHE A 58 4.57 -1.10 2.27
N VAL A 59 5.38 -0.92 3.33
CA VAL A 59 5.22 -1.62 4.62
C VAL A 59 5.27 -0.60 5.75
N LEU A 60 4.29 -0.66 6.64
CA LEU A 60 4.26 0.12 7.88
C LEU A 60 4.15 -0.84 9.07
N PHE A 61 5.11 -0.79 10.00
CA PHE A 61 5.05 -1.61 11.21
C PHE A 61 4.32 -0.85 12.31
N ARG A 62 3.17 -1.40 12.74
CA ARG A 62 2.48 -0.89 13.94
C ARG A 62 3.37 -1.10 15.17
N ALA A 63 3.07 -0.40 16.26
CA ALA A 63 3.82 -0.53 17.52
C ALA A 63 3.96 -1.98 18.04
N GLY A 64 3.01 -2.86 17.72
CA GLY A 64 3.05 -4.31 18.03
C GLY A 64 3.76 -5.18 16.98
N LEU A 65 4.44 -4.58 16.00
CA LEU A 65 5.16 -5.21 14.88
C LEU A 65 4.31 -5.97 13.87
N ASP A 66 2.99 -5.87 13.94
CA ASP A 66 2.13 -6.33 12.85
C ASP A 66 2.22 -5.37 11.66
N PRO A 67 2.55 -5.86 10.45
CA PRO A 67 2.70 -5.02 9.28
C PRO A 67 1.35 -4.64 8.67
N ILE A 68 1.27 -3.40 8.22
CA ILE A 68 0.29 -2.94 7.24
C ILE A 68 1.01 -2.83 5.91
N VAL A 69 0.49 -3.49 4.89
CA VAL A 69 1.00 -3.48 3.53
C VAL A 69 0.03 -2.73 2.62
N ILE A 70 0.58 -1.88 1.76
CA ILE A 70 -0.15 -1.27 0.65
C ILE A 70 0.50 -1.74 -0.64
N SER A 71 -0.25 -2.50 -1.44
CA SER A 71 0.11 -2.82 -2.83
C SER A 71 -0.46 -1.75 -3.75
N ALA A 72 0.38 -1.08 -4.54
CA ALA A 72 0.01 0.03 -5.41
C ALA A 72 -0.02 -0.43 -6.86
N LYS A 73 -1.20 -0.40 -7.50
CA LYS A 73 -1.35 -0.79 -8.92
C LYS A 73 -2.15 0.26 -9.69
N THR A 74 -1.61 0.78 -10.78
CA THR A 74 -2.35 1.74 -11.62
C THR A 74 -3.47 1.08 -12.42
N SER A 75 -3.27 -0.18 -12.83
CA SER A 75 -4.27 -1.04 -13.48
C SER A 75 -4.25 -2.43 -12.85
N LEU A 76 -5.42 -3.04 -12.62
CA LEU A 76 -5.50 -4.32 -11.93
C LEU A 76 -5.29 -5.51 -12.87
N ARG A 77 -6.11 -5.68 -13.91
CA ARG A 77 -6.09 -6.87 -14.81
C ARG A 77 -5.93 -8.16 -13.99
N GLU A 78 -4.99 -9.04 -14.32
CA GLU A 78 -4.63 -10.22 -13.51
C GLU A 78 -3.70 -9.90 -12.32
N ARG A 79 -3.11 -8.70 -12.25
CA ARG A 79 -2.06 -8.33 -11.27
C ARG A 79 -2.57 -8.25 -9.83
N TRP A 80 -3.88 -8.08 -9.61
CA TRP A 80 -4.43 -8.17 -8.26
C TRP A 80 -4.22 -9.56 -7.65
N LYS A 81 -4.08 -10.61 -8.47
CA LYS A 81 -3.74 -11.97 -8.00
C LYS A 81 -2.35 -12.03 -7.38
N GLN A 82 -1.42 -11.16 -7.80
CA GLN A 82 -0.10 -11.06 -7.17
C GLN A 82 -0.24 -10.47 -5.77
N ALA A 83 -0.95 -9.34 -5.61
CA ALA A 83 -1.22 -8.75 -4.31
C ALA A 83 -1.96 -9.74 -3.37
N GLU A 84 -2.86 -10.54 -3.92
CA GLU A 84 -3.55 -11.60 -3.20
C GLU A 84 -2.61 -12.74 -2.75
N LEU A 85 -1.70 -13.19 -3.60
CA LEU A 85 -0.68 -14.18 -3.23
C LEU A 85 0.28 -13.61 -2.17
N GLU A 86 0.79 -12.40 -2.38
CA GLU A 86 1.71 -11.70 -1.47
C GLU A 86 1.09 -11.54 -0.08
N GLY A 87 -0.18 -11.13 -0.01
CA GLY A 87 -0.92 -11.00 1.25
C GLY A 87 -1.15 -12.33 1.96
N ARG A 88 -1.41 -13.43 1.24
CA ARG A 88 -1.49 -14.76 1.86
C ARG A 88 -0.14 -15.21 2.44
N VAL A 89 0.95 -14.99 1.72
CA VAL A 89 2.30 -15.33 2.20
C VAL A 89 2.61 -14.51 3.45
N LEU A 90 2.34 -13.21 3.44
CA LEU A 90 2.51 -12.36 4.62
C LEU A 90 1.71 -12.86 5.83
N LYS A 91 0.42 -13.15 5.63
CA LYS A 91 -0.50 -13.57 6.70
C LYS A 91 -0.18 -14.95 7.27
N SER A 92 0.59 -15.77 6.55
CA SER A 92 1.09 -17.04 7.10
C SER A 92 2.16 -16.86 8.17
N VAL A 93 2.85 -15.71 8.17
CA VAL A 93 3.86 -15.32 9.16
C VAL A 93 3.28 -14.33 10.17
N TYR A 94 2.52 -13.35 9.69
CA TYR A 94 1.93 -12.27 10.47
C TYR A 94 0.41 -12.33 10.42
N THR A 95 -0.20 -13.11 11.31
CA THR A 95 -1.65 -13.41 11.30
C THR A 95 -2.55 -12.19 11.47
N LYS A 96 -2.02 -11.07 11.98
CA LYS A 96 -2.74 -9.79 12.17
C LYS A 96 -2.34 -8.72 11.13
N ALA A 97 -1.61 -9.10 10.09
CA ALA A 97 -1.24 -8.19 9.02
C ALA A 97 -2.46 -7.70 8.25
N LEU A 98 -2.41 -6.44 7.81
CA LEU A 98 -3.43 -5.83 6.96
C LEU A 98 -2.84 -5.58 5.58
N CYS A 99 -3.54 -6.00 4.53
CA CYS A 99 -3.10 -5.92 3.14
C CYS A 99 -4.11 -5.13 2.33
N TYR A 100 -3.76 -3.90 1.94
CA TYR A 100 -4.60 -3.03 1.13
C TYR A 100 -4.10 -2.99 -0.31
N LEU A 101 -5.03 -3.10 -1.27
CA LEU A 101 -4.75 -2.91 -2.69
C LEU A 101 -5.25 -1.53 -3.12
N VAL A 102 -4.33 -0.59 -3.34
CA VAL A 102 -4.66 0.78 -3.75
C VAL A 102 -4.50 0.91 -5.27
N THR A 103 -5.50 1.49 -5.94
CA THR A 103 -5.56 1.52 -7.41
C THR A 103 -6.17 2.79 -8.01
N MET A 104 -5.82 3.07 -9.26
CA MET A 104 -6.50 4.07 -10.10
C MET A 104 -7.52 3.43 -11.08
N ASP A 105 -7.60 2.09 -11.11
CA ASP A 105 -8.46 1.33 -12.03
C ASP A 105 -9.94 1.46 -11.63
N GLU A 106 -10.70 2.23 -12.40
CA GLU A 106 -12.14 2.43 -12.19
C GLU A 106 -12.96 1.17 -12.47
N GLY A 107 -12.61 0.40 -13.50
CA GLY A 107 -13.45 -0.68 -14.00
C GLY A 107 -13.34 -1.98 -13.20
N GLN A 108 -12.20 -2.22 -12.54
CA GLN A 108 -11.96 -3.48 -11.84
C GLN A 108 -11.98 -3.37 -10.31
N ALA A 109 -11.79 -2.18 -9.73
CA ALA A 109 -11.68 -2.04 -8.27
C ALA A 109 -12.90 -2.61 -7.54
N ASP A 110 -14.11 -2.23 -7.93
CA ASP A 110 -15.36 -2.67 -7.27
C ASP A 110 -15.60 -4.17 -7.44
N ASN A 111 -15.22 -4.72 -8.60
CA ASN A 111 -15.30 -6.16 -8.85
C ASN A 111 -14.35 -6.95 -7.92
N ILE A 112 -13.12 -6.48 -7.71
CA ILE A 112 -12.18 -7.13 -6.80
C ILE A 112 -12.58 -6.90 -5.33
N GLN A 113 -13.10 -5.73 -4.99
CA GLN A 113 -13.66 -5.47 -3.66
C GLN A 113 -14.81 -6.44 -3.35
N SER A 114 -15.71 -6.70 -4.29
CA SER A 114 -16.76 -7.72 -4.13
C SER A 114 -16.19 -9.13 -3.90
N LYS A 115 -15.05 -9.46 -4.52
CA LYS A 115 -14.33 -10.72 -4.27
C LYS A 115 -13.75 -10.79 -2.87
N VAL A 116 -13.23 -9.68 -2.34
CA VAL A 116 -12.77 -9.59 -0.94
C VAL A 116 -13.93 -9.85 0.02
N GLU A 117 -15.08 -9.20 -0.20
CA GLU A 117 -16.29 -9.35 0.62
C GLU A 117 -16.84 -10.77 0.60
N LYS A 118 -16.79 -11.44 -0.57
CA LYS A 118 -17.17 -12.85 -0.75
C LYS A 118 -16.11 -13.84 -0.27
N ARG A 119 -14.99 -13.37 0.29
CA ARG A 119 -13.83 -14.18 0.71
C ARG A 119 -13.21 -15.00 -0.44
N GLU A 120 -13.30 -14.52 -1.66
CA GLU A 120 -12.65 -15.10 -2.85
C GLU A 120 -11.22 -14.56 -3.05
N ALA A 121 -10.84 -13.47 -2.37
CA ALA A 121 -9.52 -12.83 -2.43
C ALA A 121 -8.94 -12.62 -1.02
N VAL A 122 -8.79 -13.70 -0.26
CA VAL A 122 -8.49 -13.70 1.19
C VAL A 122 -7.16 -13.03 1.59
N GLY A 123 -6.21 -12.91 0.65
CA GLY A 123 -4.97 -12.19 0.88
C GLY A 123 -5.12 -10.66 0.96
N ILE A 124 -6.26 -10.11 0.53
CA ILE A 124 -6.52 -8.67 0.47
C ILE A 124 -7.63 -8.33 1.47
N ASP A 125 -7.40 -7.34 2.33
CA ASP A 125 -8.39 -6.86 3.31
C ASP A 125 -9.30 -5.78 2.74
N ARG A 126 -8.78 -4.92 1.83
CA ARG A 126 -9.58 -3.91 1.15
C ARG A 126 -8.95 -3.49 -0.17
N VAL A 127 -9.78 -3.28 -1.19
CA VAL A 127 -9.41 -2.61 -2.44
C VAL A 127 -9.89 -1.17 -2.37
N VAL A 128 -8.99 -0.23 -2.65
CA VAL A 128 -9.25 1.20 -2.47
C VAL A 128 -8.89 1.97 -3.74
N ARG A 129 -9.84 2.75 -4.24
CA ARG A 129 -9.60 3.69 -5.35
C ARG A 129 -8.94 4.97 -4.83
N ALA A 130 -7.72 5.25 -5.27
CA ALA A 130 -6.90 6.35 -4.77
C ALA A 130 -7.51 7.75 -5.03
N ASN A 131 -8.32 7.89 -6.09
CA ASN A 131 -8.99 9.14 -6.45
C ASN A 131 -10.45 9.23 -5.97
N LYS A 132 -10.85 8.41 -5.00
CA LYS A 132 -12.21 8.39 -4.42
C LYS A 132 -12.16 8.45 -2.89
N ILE A 133 -13.31 8.75 -2.28
CA ILE A 133 -13.44 8.98 -0.84
C ILE A 133 -12.88 7.83 0.02
N GLY A 134 -12.99 6.58 -0.44
CA GLY A 134 -12.41 5.41 0.25
C GLY A 134 -10.90 5.51 0.50
N PHE A 135 -10.17 6.29 -0.31
CA PHE A 135 -8.75 6.57 -0.04
C PHE A 135 -8.57 7.55 1.12
N SER A 136 -9.41 8.57 1.25
CA SER A 136 -9.40 9.41 2.45
C SER A 136 -9.71 8.61 3.71
N GLU A 137 -10.66 7.69 3.63
CA GLU A 137 -11.04 6.81 4.74
C GLU A 137 -9.87 5.91 5.13
N LEU A 138 -9.21 5.28 4.15
CA LEU A 138 -7.98 4.50 4.40
C LEU A 138 -6.90 5.35 5.07
N ILE A 139 -6.63 6.55 4.56
CA ILE A 139 -5.62 7.44 5.16
C ILE A 139 -6.00 7.83 6.59
N SER A 140 -7.28 8.09 6.86
CA SER A 140 -7.77 8.35 8.22
C SER A 140 -7.57 7.15 9.15
N GLU A 141 -7.83 5.93 8.65
CA GLU A 141 -7.56 4.68 9.36
C GLU A 141 -6.07 4.54 9.69
N LEU A 142 -5.18 4.78 8.72
CA LEU A 142 -3.73 4.73 8.93
C LEU A 142 -3.24 5.78 9.95
N THR A 143 -3.80 6.99 9.94
CA THR A 143 -3.43 8.01 10.95
C THR A 143 -3.83 7.65 12.38
N SER A 144 -4.72 6.68 12.58
CA SER A 144 -5.12 6.20 13.91
C SER A 144 -4.09 5.29 14.57
N HIS A 145 -3.05 4.87 13.83
CA HIS A 145 -2.02 3.96 14.31
C HIS A 145 -0.73 4.69 14.69
N THR A 146 0.02 4.11 15.63
CA THR A 146 1.40 4.48 15.92
C THR A 146 2.35 3.51 15.22
N TYR A 147 3.30 4.06 14.46
CA TYR A 147 4.30 3.30 13.73
C TYR A 147 5.65 3.35 14.42
N LYS A 148 6.42 2.27 14.31
CA LYS A 148 7.78 2.19 14.85
C LYS A 148 8.73 1.67 13.78
N GLU A 149 9.98 2.10 13.87
CA GLU A 149 11.05 1.46 13.12
C GLU A 149 11.16 -0.01 13.53
N ALA A 150 11.49 -0.85 12.56
CA ALA A 150 11.72 -2.26 12.81
C ALA A 150 13.11 -2.42 13.48
N VAL A 151 13.15 -2.70 14.79
CA VAL A 151 14.35 -2.52 15.65
C VAL A 151 15.41 -3.64 15.56
N VAL A 152 15.28 -4.67 14.70
CA VAL A 152 16.27 -5.79 14.70
C VAL A 152 16.74 -6.15 13.30
N GLN A 153 18.07 -6.10 13.10
CA GLN A 153 18.85 -6.50 11.92
C GLN A 153 18.14 -7.28 10.81
N PRO A 154 18.22 -6.76 9.58
CA PRO A 154 17.12 -6.00 9.05
C PRO A 154 15.89 -6.92 8.85
N PRO A 155 14.68 -6.54 9.30
CA PRO A 155 13.47 -7.24 8.89
C PRO A 155 13.13 -6.88 7.43
N VAL A 156 14.08 -6.27 6.72
CA VAL A 156 13.98 -5.71 5.38
C VAL A 156 15.24 -6.04 4.60
N LEU A 157 15.25 -7.10 3.80
CA LEU A 157 16.46 -7.56 3.08
C LEU A 157 16.99 -6.51 2.08
N LYS A 158 16.12 -5.61 1.61
CA LYS A 158 16.42 -4.43 0.78
C LYS A 158 15.26 -3.43 0.89
N SER A 159 15.51 -2.15 1.16
CA SER A 159 14.51 -1.08 1.03
C SER A 159 15.15 0.30 0.98
N ARG A 160 14.35 1.31 0.63
CA ARG A 160 14.62 2.70 0.98
C ARG A 160 13.72 3.08 2.16
N ILE A 161 14.31 3.60 3.24
CA ILE A 161 13.55 4.09 4.40
C ILE A 161 13.12 5.53 4.11
N VAL A 162 11.87 5.84 4.42
CA VAL A 162 11.35 7.22 4.37
C VAL A 162 10.90 7.61 5.77
N SER A 163 11.57 8.59 6.36
CA SER A 163 11.25 9.18 7.67
C SER A 163 11.22 10.70 7.57
N LEU A 164 10.41 11.35 8.42
CA LEU A 164 10.50 12.79 8.62
C LEU A 164 11.74 13.07 9.48
N ILE A 165 12.62 13.95 9.00
CA ILE A 165 13.75 14.45 9.80
C ILE A 165 13.15 15.30 10.93
N GLN A 166 13.48 14.96 12.18
CA GLN A 166 13.15 15.74 13.37
C GLN A 166 14.11 16.92 13.53
#